data_AF-A0A7C4WR31-F1
#
_entry.id   AF-A0A7C4WR31-F1
#
_cell.length_a   1.000
_cell.length_b   1.000
_cell.length_c   1.000
_cell.angle_alpha   90.00
_cell.angle_beta   90.00
_cell.angle_gamma   90.00
#
_symmetry.space_group_name_H-M   'P 1'
#
loop_
_entity.id
_entity.type
_entity.pdbx_description
1 polymer ?
#
loop_
_entity_poly.entity_id
_entity_poly.type
_entity_poly.pdbx_seq_one_letter_code
_entity_poly.pdbx_strand_id
1 'polypeptide(L)'
;MKTVKDAFRASLPEAISDLFVVAGSPKDRDGHGLAWSQAGFSFEQVLDKLSLTASCFIAPLGGGVPAPGLMDYIGSVREHLMQYPFCQINLRLVHCVPSDSEGIDGFVEFYSSLREIVRPFQEEGFQNQIVSRLRIFPILWFPEPRLFRGAGPALKYLRENFFLPSLYVAPAHLGEWDFLLGKDGETGPFERVYVGTGAALKHDKILEDLFLTCLIERFMSYDLVNRVKHDVSIPCNNMIYFLEDGSHKSCLLGLPSTRTPEACSGCVLSGLASASVAFKKNGRIREFGYLCERIGAWLFETGNREGALEAWSKAVAECPDHETSNEVLVKRALCHYEKQELEPAMECLKTALSRDPHSAEIRYQMGLCEYGWRDYIESADRFEEALRLGLSGGLKTEAEYMRGLSHYHIEEYEEAIDALEKALAGGKRVTPVYFYLGLAWLGRGNPEKALAFLLEALSSMPSAEDLFHVLFYVAHALKELGRYEEALEYLKRAESMGQARKEVMNLAGFCLFKLARYDEAIECFRTCLEVDPRSAIDWANIGSCLRDKGDRQGAIAMYWKALSLDPGIEFARESLARLTGEGGAA
;
A
#
# COMPACT_ATOMS: atom_id res chain seq x y z
N MET A 1 -25.04 22.47 14.12
CA MET A 1 -25.20 21.83 12.78
C MET A 1 -26.60 21.29 12.56
N LYS A 2 -27.14 20.39 13.41
CA LYS A 2 -28.53 19.88 13.28
C LYS A 2 -29.59 20.99 13.35
N THR A 3 -29.49 21.89 14.33
CA THR A 3 -30.41 23.04 14.52
C THR A 3 -30.34 24.08 13.38
N VAL A 4 -29.18 24.20 12.73
CA VAL A 4 -28.97 25.07 11.55
C VAL A 4 -29.61 24.45 10.31
N LYS A 5 -29.47 23.13 10.14
CA LYS A 5 -30.12 22.35 9.08
C LYS A 5 -31.65 22.35 9.20
N ASP A 6 -32.17 22.32 10.42
CA ASP A 6 -33.62 22.31 10.66
C ASP A 6 -34.26 23.68 10.39
N ALA A 7 -33.57 24.79 10.67
CA ALA A 7 -34.03 26.15 10.34
C ALA A 7 -33.96 26.44 8.83
N PHE A 8 -32.94 25.90 8.13
CA PHE A 8 -32.82 25.92 6.66
C PHE A 8 -34.05 25.32 5.97
N ARG A 9 -34.51 24.16 6.46
CA ARG A 9 -35.66 23.42 5.89
C ARG A 9 -36.96 24.22 5.85
N ALA A 10 -37.12 25.20 6.74
CA ALA A 10 -38.35 25.99 6.86
C ALA A 10 -38.41 27.20 5.91
N SER A 11 -37.30 27.57 5.25
CA SER A 11 -37.17 28.84 4.51
C SER A 11 -36.98 28.69 2.98
N LEU A 12 -37.13 27.49 2.45
CA LEU A 12 -36.92 27.19 1.03
C LEU A 12 -38.17 27.50 0.18
N PRO A 13 -38.05 28.24 -0.95
CA PRO A 13 -39.12 28.32 -1.93
C PRO A 13 -39.35 26.96 -2.61
N GLU A 14 -40.63 26.58 -2.84
CA GLU A 14 -41.01 25.34 -3.56
C GLU A 14 -40.41 25.22 -4.97
N ALA A 15 -39.92 26.31 -5.56
CA ALA A 15 -39.42 26.38 -6.94
C ALA A 15 -37.97 25.93 -7.15
N ILE A 16 -37.23 25.51 -6.10
CA ILE A 16 -35.85 25.00 -6.21
C ILE A 16 -35.82 23.52 -5.80
N SER A 17 -36.72 22.72 -6.38
CA SER A 17 -36.86 21.29 -6.07
C SER A 17 -35.81 20.41 -6.75
N ASP A 18 -35.25 20.86 -7.89
CA ASP A 18 -34.47 19.99 -8.77
C ASP A 18 -33.09 20.57 -9.08
N LEU A 19 -32.08 20.14 -8.32
CA LEU A 19 -30.68 20.48 -8.53
C LEU A 19 -29.92 19.22 -8.95
N PHE A 20 -29.45 19.17 -10.20
CA PHE A 20 -28.86 17.94 -10.74
C PHE A 20 -27.37 17.86 -10.40
N VAL A 21 -26.97 16.82 -9.67
CA VAL A 21 -25.56 16.52 -9.37
C VAL A 21 -25.21 15.22 -10.07
N VAL A 22 -24.20 15.23 -10.92
CA VAL A 22 -23.71 14.02 -11.58
C VAL A 22 -22.49 13.52 -10.83
N ALA A 23 -22.51 12.24 -10.49
CA ALA A 23 -21.43 11.58 -9.78
C ALA A 23 -20.95 10.37 -10.60
N GLY A 24 -19.64 10.26 -10.80
CA GLY A 24 -19.01 9.15 -11.50
C GLY A 24 -18.88 7.91 -10.60
N SER A 25 -19.11 6.72 -11.18
CA SER A 25 -18.78 5.42 -10.59
C SER A 25 -17.73 4.70 -11.43
N PRO A 26 -16.72 4.04 -10.84
CA PRO A 26 -16.02 2.97 -11.53
C PRO A 26 -17.00 1.80 -11.65
N LYS A 27 -17.17 1.26 -12.85
CA LYS A 27 -17.66 -0.11 -13.03
C LYS A 27 -16.48 -0.91 -13.57
N ASP A 28 -16.30 -2.11 -13.05
CA ASP A 28 -15.41 -3.07 -13.65
C ASP A 28 -16.16 -4.35 -14.00
N ARG A 29 -15.81 -4.89 -15.17
CA ARG A 29 -15.53 -6.32 -15.36
C ARG A 29 -14.88 -6.63 -16.71
N ASP A 30 -14.98 -5.77 -17.73
CA ASP A 30 -14.32 -5.98 -19.03
C ASP A 30 -14.07 -4.67 -19.83
N GLY A 31 -13.88 -3.51 -19.18
CA GLY A 31 -13.68 -2.25 -19.95
C GLY A 31 -13.43 -1.00 -19.13
N HIS A 32 -12.22 -0.46 -19.25
CA HIS A 32 -11.75 0.77 -18.63
C HIS A 32 -12.58 2.01 -19.03
N GLY A 33 -13.23 2.64 -18.05
CA GLY A 33 -13.89 3.95 -18.17
C GLY A 33 -14.77 4.31 -16.97
N LEU A 34 -14.81 5.59 -16.59
CA LEU A 34 -15.74 6.12 -15.59
C LEU A 34 -17.16 6.18 -16.19
N ALA A 35 -18.12 5.49 -15.56
CA ALA A 35 -19.53 5.57 -15.94
C ALA A 35 -20.22 6.64 -15.07
N TRP A 36 -20.72 7.68 -15.72
CA TRP A 36 -21.47 8.76 -15.10
C TRP A 36 -22.95 8.37 -14.96
N SER A 37 -23.53 8.58 -13.79
CA SER A 37 -24.97 8.43 -13.59
C SER A 37 -25.57 9.74 -13.09
N GLN A 38 -26.70 10.08 -13.68
CA GLN A 38 -27.45 11.29 -13.39
C GLN A 38 -28.37 11.05 -12.19
N ALA A 39 -28.19 11.84 -11.14
CA ALA A 39 -29.09 11.84 -9.99
C ALA A 39 -29.60 13.26 -9.75
N GLY A 40 -30.92 13.42 -9.77
CA GLY A 40 -31.56 14.61 -9.22
C GLY A 40 -31.40 14.55 -7.71
N PHE A 41 -30.71 15.52 -7.13
CA PHE A 41 -30.73 15.73 -5.69
C PHE A 41 -31.65 16.90 -5.41
N SER A 42 -32.53 16.77 -4.41
CA SER A 42 -33.16 17.97 -3.87
C SER A 42 -32.07 18.83 -3.23
N PHE A 43 -32.24 20.14 -3.23
CA PHE A 43 -31.31 21.08 -2.58
C PHE A 43 -31.04 20.68 -1.11
N GLU A 44 -32.03 20.08 -0.45
CA GLU A 44 -31.96 19.50 0.89
C GLU A 44 -30.89 18.39 1.03
N GLN A 45 -30.76 17.51 0.03
CA GLN A 45 -29.81 16.39 0.04
C GLN A 45 -28.36 16.84 -0.21
N VAL A 46 -28.19 17.93 -0.95
CA VAL A 46 -26.92 18.61 -1.22
C VAL A 46 -26.41 19.30 0.04
N LEU A 47 -27.29 20.02 0.74
CA LEU A 47 -26.98 20.74 1.98
C LEU A 47 -26.66 19.82 3.16
N ASP A 48 -27.32 18.67 3.24
CA ASP A 48 -27.04 17.73 4.33
C ASP A 48 -25.60 17.18 4.28
N LYS A 49 -24.93 17.31 3.13
CA LYS A 49 -23.57 16.83 2.84
C LYS A 49 -22.52 17.94 2.69
N LEU A 50 -22.93 19.21 2.63
CA LEU A 50 -22.01 20.36 2.65
C LEU A 50 -21.36 20.47 4.04
N SER A 51 -20.09 20.08 4.15
CA SER A 51 -19.28 20.43 5.33
C SER A 51 -18.96 21.93 5.33
N LEU A 52 -18.40 22.44 6.44
CA LEU A 52 -17.95 23.83 6.66
C LEU A 52 -17.12 24.45 5.51
N THR A 53 -16.54 23.62 4.62
CA THR A 53 -15.91 24.03 3.35
C THR A 53 -16.36 23.13 2.19
N ALA A 54 -16.82 23.69 1.06
CA ALA A 54 -17.21 22.93 -0.12
C ALA A 54 -16.72 23.57 -1.44
N SER A 55 -16.39 22.74 -2.43
CA SER A 55 -16.13 23.16 -3.81
C SER A 55 -17.19 22.60 -4.74
N CYS A 56 -17.85 23.48 -5.47
CA CYS A 56 -18.95 23.17 -6.37
C CYS A 56 -18.54 23.47 -7.81
N PHE A 57 -18.57 22.48 -8.69
CA PHE A 57 -18.31 22.69 -10.12
C PHE A 57 -19.62 22.86 -10.87
N ILE A 58 -19.72 23.90 -11.70
CA ILE A 58 -20.90 24.17 -12.53
C ILE A 58 -20.43 24.27 -13.98
N ALA A 59 -20.97 23.42 -14.86
CA ALA A 59 -20.66 23.45 -16.29
C ALA A 59 -21.97 23.40 -17.12
N PRO A 60 -22.14 24.27 -18.12
CA PRO A 60 -23.32 24.24 -18.99
C PRO A 60 -23.20 23.12 -20.04
N LEU A 61 -24.26 22.28 -20.14
CA LEU A 61 -24.46 21.29 -21.19
C LEU A 61 -24.86 22.00 -22.49
N GLY A 62 -23.92 22.61 -23.20
CA GLY A 62 -24.26 23.34 -24.44
C GLY A 62 -23.26 24.39 -24.95
N GLY A 63 -22.10 24.54 -24.30
CA GLY A 63 -20.97 25.22 -24.95
C GLY A 63 -21.11 26.74 -25.15
N GLY A 64 -21.59 27.49 -24.15
CA GLY A 64 -21.27 28.94 -24.12
C GLY A 64 -22.21 29.86 -23.36
N VAL A 65 -23.45 29.44 -23.04
CA VAL A 65 -24.41 30.30 -22.33
C VAL A 65 -24.61 29.77 -20.90
N PRO A 66 -24.48 30.60 -19.86
CA PRO A 66 -24.88 30.24 -18.50
C PRO A 66 -26.33 29.82 -18.52
N ALA A 67 -26.64 28.68 -17.93
CA ALA A 67 -27.99 28.14 -18.02
C ALA A 67 -29.03 29.07 -17.36
N PRO A 68 -30.27 29.13 -17.89
CA PRO A 68 -31.35 29.90 -17.30
C PRO A 68 -31.54 29.54 -15.81
N GLY A 69 -31.57 30.55 -14.93
CA GLY A 69 -31.76 30.37 -13.49
C GLY A 69 -30.48 30.19 -12.65
N LEU A 70 -29.29 30.10 -13.25
CA LEU A 70 -28.02 30.02 -12.50
C LEU A 70 -27.80 31.24 -11.60
N MET A 71 -28.19 32.43 -12.06
CA MET A 71 -28.06 33.67 -11.30
C MET A 71 -28.99 33.70 -10.09
N ASP A 72 -30.23 33.27 -10.27
CA ASP A 72 -31.21 33.17 -9.18
C ASP A 72 -30.78 32.12 -8.14
N TYR A 73 -30.18 31.03 -8.61
CA TYR A 73 -29.59 30.01 -7.75
C TYR A 73 -28.44 30.55 -6.89
N ILE A 74 -27.45 31.23 -7.48
CA ILE A 74 -26.31 31.78 -6.73
C ILE A 74 -26.80 32.91 -5.80
N GLY A 75 -27.81 33.69 -6.21
CA GLY A 75 -28.49 34.66 -5.36
C GLY A 75 -29.14 34.03 -4.12
N SER A 76 -29.80 32.89 -4.28
CA SER A 76 -30.40 32.12 -3.18
C SER A 76 -29.34 31.58 -2.22
N VAL A 77 -28.21 31.08 -2.75
CA VAL A 77 -27.06 30.62 -1.94
C VAL A 77 -26.47 31.78 -1.14
N ARG A 78 -26.34 32.98 -1.75
CA ARG A 78 -25.87 34.19 -1.06
C ARG A 78 -26.78 34.54 0.11
N GLU A 79 -28.08 34.69 -0.12
CA GLU A 79 -29.04 35.09 0.93
C GLU A 79 -29.00 34.14 2.11
N HIS A 80 -28.83 32.86 1.82
CA HIS A 80 -28.69 31.86 2.85
C HIS A 80 -27.37 32.02 3.63
N LEU A 81 -26.23 32.12 2.95
CA LEU A 81 -24.92 32.24 3.61
C LEU A 81 -24.79 33.52 4.48
N MET A 82 -25.56 34.58 4.19
CA MET A 82 -25.63 35.78 5.02
C MET A 82 -26.30 35.54 6.38
N GLN A 83 -27.13 34.50 6.51
CA GLN A 83 -27.88 34.19 7.74
C GLN A 83 -27.11 33.28 8.71
N TYR A 84 -26.01 32.67 8.27
CA TYR A 84 -25.26 31.70 9.06
C TYR A 84 -23.75 32.00 9.03
N PRO A 85 -23.06 32.06 10.18
CA PRO A 85 -21.61 32.24 10.22
C PRO A 85 -20.85 30.92 9.94
N PHE A 86 -19.59 31.04 9.49
CA PHE A 86 -18.60 29.94 9.33
C PHE A 86 -18.74 28.96 8.14
N CYS A 87 -19.53 29.25 7.11
CA CYS A 87 -19.60 28.41 5.91
C CYS A 87 -18.71 28.95 4.78
N GLN A 88 -17.81 28.15 4.22
CA GLN A 88 -17.05 28.51 3.01
C GLN A 88 -17.50 27.68 1.79
N ILE A 89 -18.03 28.36 0.78
CA ILE A 89 -18.41 27.77 -0.50
C ILE A 89 -17.54 28.37 -1.61
N ASN A 90 -16.86 27.50 -2.36
CA ASN A 90 -16.09 27.85 -3.55
C ASN A 90 -16.86 27.36 -4.78
N LEU A 91 -17.39 28.28 -5.58
CA LEU A 91 -18.04 27.99 -6.86
C LEU A 91 -17.00 28.02 -7.98
N ARG A 92 -16.83 26.91 -8.69
CA ARG A 92 -15.94 26.74 -9.83
C ARG A 92 -16.77 26.69 -11.10
N LEU A 93 -16.82 27.81 -11.82
CA LEU A 93 -17.68 27.96 -12.99
C LEU A 93 -16.89 27.62 -14.25
N VAL A 94 -17.20 26.50 -14.88
CA VAL A 94 -16.59 26.09 -16.15
C VAL A 94 -17.34 26.78 -17.28
N HIS A 95 -16.67 27.69 -17.98
CA HIS A 95 -17.29 28.52 -19.02
C HIS A 95 -16.50 28.44 -20.33
N CYS A 96 -17.17 28.12 -21.43
CA CYS A 96 -16.56 28.21 -22.76
C CYS A 96 -16.35 29.69 -23.10
N VAL A 97 -15.19 30.05 -23.64
CA VAL A 97 -14.94 31.45 -24.02
C VAL A 97 -15.56 31.73 -25.40
N PRO A 98 -16.41 32.77 -25.51
CA PRO A 98 -16.97 33.18 -26.79
C PRO A 98 -15.89 33.68 -27.76
N SER A 99 -16.10 33.45 -29.06
CA SER A 99 -15.15 33.86 -30.12
C SER A 99 -15.39 35.26 -30.66
N ASP A 100 -16.59 35.79 -30.48
CA ASP A 100 -17.13 36.99 -31.10
C ASP A 100 -17.38 38.10 -30.06
N SER A 101 -17.45 39.35 -30.51
CA SER A 101 -17.53 40.52 -29.63
C SER A 101 -18.82 40.54 -28.80
N GLU A 102 -19.95 40.16 -29.38
CA GLU A 102 -21.25 40.13 -28.69
C GLU A 102 -21.24 39.08 -27.57
N GLY A 103 -20.67 37.90 -27.83
CA GLY A 103 -20.45 36.89 -26.81
C GLY A 103 -19.52 37.35 -25.68
N ILE A 104 -18.44 38.08 -25.98
CA ILE A 104 -17.53 38.63 -24.98
C ILE A 104 -18.22 39.67 -24.10
N ASP A 105 -19.05 40.54 -24.67
CA ASP A 105 -19.80 41.54 -23.91
C ASP A 105 -20.80 40.86 -22.96
N GLY A 106 -21.53 39.85 -23.44
CA GLY A 106 -22.41 39.03 -22.59
C GLY A 106 -21.66 38.25 -21.50
N PHE A 107 -20.44 37.78 -21.79
CA PHE A 107 -19.57 37.15 -20.80
C PHE A 107 -19.20 38.12 -19.67
N VAL A 108 -18.80 39.35 -20.02
CA VAL A 108 -18.43 40.38 -19.05
C VAL A 108 -19.65 40.80 -18.22
N GLU A 109 -20.82 40.95 -18.84
CA GLU A 109 -22.08 41.27 -18.14
C GLU A 109 -22.45 40.18 -17.13
N PHE A 110 -22.33 38.91 -17.51
CA PHE A 110 -22.58 37.78 -16.63
C PHE A 110 -21.67 37.79 -15.40
N TYR A 111 -20.35 37.91 -15.60
CA TYR A 111 -19.40 37.94 -14.48
C TYR A 111 -19.48 39.23 -13.67
N SER A 112 -19.90 40.36 -14.25
CA SER A 112 -20.23 41.59 -13.51
C SER A 112 -21.38 41.37 -12.55
N SER A 113 -22.45 40.73 -13.02
CA SER A 113 -23.62 40.41 -12.21
C SER A 113 -23.28 39.43 -11.08
N LEU A 114 -22.45 38.41 -11.38
CA LEU A 114 -21.94 37.47 -10.37
C LEU A 114 -21.11 38.15 -9.29
N ARG A 115 -20.27 39.11 -9.68
CA ARG A 115 -19.45 39.88 -8.76
C ARG A 115 -20.31 40.59 -7.73
N GLU A 116 -21.38 41.25 -8.15
CA GLU A 116 -22.30 41.94 -7.22
C GLU A 116 -22.98 40.96 -6.25
N ILE A 117 -23.28 39.73 -6.67
CA ILE A 117 -23.84 38.71 -5.78
C ILE A 117 -22.85 38.29 -4.68
N VAL A 118 -21.56 38.15 -5.00
CA VAL A 118 -20.55 37.69 -4.02
C VAL A 118 -19.84 38.81 -3.28
N ARG A 119 -20.01 40.06 -3.72
CA ARG A 119 -19.39 41.26 -3.17
C ARG A 119 -19.51 41.38 -1.63
N PRO A 120 -20.65 41.10 -0.99
CA PRO A 120 -20.76 41.18 0.47
C PRO A 120 -19.77 40.26 1.20
N PHE A 121 -19.50 39.07 0.66
CA PHE A 121 -18.55 38.11 1.23
C PHE A 121 -17.08 38.48 0.96
N GLN A 122 -16.82 39.27 -0.08
CA GLN A 122 -15.48 39.75 -0.42
C GLN A 122 -15.09 40.98 0.41
N GLU A 123 -16.04 41.87 0.69
CA GLU A 123 -15.81 43.11 1.47
C GLU A 123 -15.79 42.86 2.99
N GLU A 124 -16.69 42.03 3.54
CA GLU A 124 -16.76 41.75 4.99
C GLU A 124 -15.87 40.57 5.43
N GLY A 125 -15.70 39.55 4.58
CA GLY A 125 -14.96 38.32 4.90
C GLY A 125 -13.44 38.48 5.00
N PHE A 126 -12.91 39.62 4.54
CA PHE A 126 -11.50 40.01 4.70
C PHE A 126 -11.23 40.67 6.05
N GLN A 127 -12.25 41.30 6.66
CA GLN A 127 -12.15 42.03 7.93
C GLN A 127 -12.52 41.16 9.15
N ASN A 128 -13.41 40.17 8.99
CA ASN A 128 -13.86 39.29 10.08
C ASN A 128 -13.75 37.80 9.72
N GLN A 129 -12.92 37.04 10.43
CA GLN A 129 -12.73 35.59 10.21
C GLN A 129 -13.93 34.71 10.62
N ILE A 130 -14.99 35.32 11.15
CA ILE A 130 -16.18 34.67 11.72
C ILE A 130 -17.34 34.58 10.69
N VAL A 131 -17.24 35.29 9.56
CA VAL A 131 -18.29 35.37 8.54
C VAL A 131 -18.13 34.26 7.49
N SER A 132 -19.26 33.79 6.94
CA SER A 132 -19.28 32.88 5.79
C SER A 132 -18.58 33.48 4.57
N ARG A 133 -18.12 32.63 3.66
CA ARG A 133 -17.37 33.00 2.45
C ARG A 133 -17.99 32.33 1.23
N LEU A 134 -18.43 33.12 0.26
CA LEU A 134 -18.79 32.65 -1.07
C LEU A 134 -17.74 33.15 -2.06
N ARG A 135 -16.98 32.25 -2.67
CA ARG A 135 -15.92 32.60 -3.65
C ARG A 135 -16.27 32.04 -5.01
N ILE A 136 -16.01 32.82 -6.05
CA ILE A 136 -16.13 32.38 -7.45
C ILE A 136 -14.73 32.21 -8.02
N PHE A 137 -14.49 31.04 -8.58
CA PHE A 137 -13.28 30.65 -9.31
C PHE A 137 -13.69 30.35 -10.76
N PRO A 138 -13.58 31.34 -11.65
CA PRO A 138 -13.84 31.13 -13.07
C PRO A 138 -12.85 30.10 -13.64
N ILE A 139 -13.35 29.12 -14.39
CA ILE A 139 -12.54 28.16 -15.16
C ILE A 139 -12.91 28.34 -16.63
N LEU A 140 -12.04 28.98 -17.41
CA LEU A 140 -12.29 29.12 -18.84
C LEU A 140 -11.87 27.86 -19.58
N TRP A 141 -12.74 27.37 -20.43
CA TRP A 141 -12.52 26.20 -21.24
C TRP A 141 -12.47 26.56 -22.73
N PHE A 142 -11.51 25.97 -23.45
CA PHE A 142 -11.27 26.22 -24.87
C PHE A 142 -11.41 24.94 -25.69
N PRO A 143 -12.62 24.58 -26.18
CA PRO A 143 -12.83 23.41 -27.04
C PRO A 143 -12.01 23.44 -28.33
N GLU A 144 -11.66 24.63 -28.83
CA GLU A 144 -10.97 24.80 -30.11
C GLU A 144 -9.86 25.86 -30.04
N PRO A 145 -8.73 25.69 -30.77
CA PRO A 145 -7.61 26.64 -30.81
C PRO A 145 -7.98 28.08 -31.17
N ARG A 146 -8.99 28.27 -32.03
CA ARG A 146 -9.38 29.62 -32.48
C ARG A 146 -9.95 30.49 -31.35
N LEU A 147 -10.53 29.89 -30.32
CA LEU A 147 -11.14 30.60 -29.20
C LEU A 147 -10.11 31.30 -28.32
N PHE A 148 -8.87 30.81 -28.29
CA PHE A 148 -7.77 31.42 -27.54
C PHE A 148 -7.50 32.86 -28.03
N ARG A 149 -7.67 33.14 -29.33
CA ARG A 149 -7.39 34.47 -29.91
C ARG A 149 -8.43 35.54 -29.54
N GLY A 150 -9.67 35.14 -29.26
CA GLY A 150 -10.75 36.04 -28.83
C GLY A 150 -10.84 36.24 -27.32
N ALA A 151 -10.13 35.42 -26.54
CA ALA A 151 -10.31 35.34 -25.10
C ALA A 151 -9.63 36.44 -24.26
N GLY A 152 -8.77 37.26 -24.88
CA GLY A 152 -7.98 38.29 -24.19
C GLY A 152 -8.80 39.24 -23.31
N PRO A 153 -9.89 39.86 -23.82
CA PRO A 153 -10.73 40.76 -23.02
C PRO A 153 -11.43 40.07 -21.85
N ALA A 154 -11.98 38.88 -22.07
CA ALA A 154 -12.62 38.08 -21.02
C ALA A 154 -11.62 37.72 -19.90
N LEU A 155 -10.42 37.28 -20.26
CA LEU A 155 -9.35 36.99 -19.32
C LEU A 155 -8.88 38.22 -18.54
N LYS A 156 -8.71 39.35 -19.23
CA LYS A 156 -8.35 40.61 -18.59
C LYS A 156 -9.40 41.01 -17.55
N TYR A 157 -10.68 40.94 -17.90
CA TYR A 157 -11.76 41.25 -16.98
C TYR A 157 -11.73 40.34 -15.74
N LEU A 158 -11.56 39.03 -15.92
CA LEU A 158 -11.50 38.11 -14.78
C LEU A 158 -10.30 38.37 -13.86
N ARG A 159 -9.13 38.71 -14.41
CA ARG A 159 -7.93 39.06 -13.63
C ARG A 159 -8.15 40.27 -12.73
N GLU A 160 -8.84 41.27 -13.25
CA GLU A 160 -9.07 42.53 -12.55
C GLU A 160 -10.14 42.39 -11.45
N ASN A 161 -11.02 41.38 -11.53
CA ASN A 161 -12.25 41.33 -10.74
C ASN A 161 -12.45 40.07 -9.90
N PHE A 162 -11.74 38.97 -10.19
CA PHE A 162 -11.92 37.69 -9.49
C PHE A 162 -10.59 37.11 -8.99
N PHE A 163 -10.68 36.36 -7.89
CA PHE A 163 -9.54 35.64 -7.35
C PHE A 163 -9.21 34.41 -8.21
N LEU A 164 -7.98 34.37 -8.70
CA LEU A 164 -7.36 33.21 -9.32
C LEU A 164 -8.14 32.64 -10.53
N PRO A 165 -8.31 33.41 -11.62
CA PRO A 165 -8.91 32.88 -12.84
C PRO A 165 -8.13 31.65 -13.30
N SER A 166 -8.86 30.58 -13.58
CA SER A 166 -8.29 29.31 -13.97
C SER A 166 -8.61 28.98 -15.42
N LEU A 167 -7.76 28.18 -16.04
CA LEU A 167 -7.83 27.87 -17.45
C LEU A 167 -7.79 26.37 -17.64
N TYR A 168 -8.72 25.83 -18.42
CA TYR A 168 -8.79 24.42 -18.77
C TYR A 168 -8.44 24.24 -20.24
N VAL A 169 -7.33 23.55 -20.51
CA VAL A 169 -6.71 23.47 -21.83
C VAL A 169 -6.49 22.01 -22.22
N ALA A 170 -6.82 21.65 -23.47
CA ALA A 170 -6.43 20.33 -23.99
C ALA A 170 -4.91 20.24 -24.17
N PRO A 171 -4.30 19.05 -23.99
CA PRO A 171 -2.89 18.83 -24.27
C PRO A 171 -2.44 19.33 -25.66
N ALA A 172 -3.27 19.09 -26.68
CA ALA A 172 -3.00 19.49 -28.06
C ALA A 172 -2.97 21.02 -28.28
N HIS A 173 -3.45 21.81 -27.32
CA HIS A 173 -3.57 23.26 -27.42
C HIS A 173 -2.63 24.00 -26.47
N LEU A 174 -1.77 23.26 -25.74
CA LEU A 174 -0.79 23.82 -24.81
C LEU A 174 0.24 24.75 -25.47
N GLY A 175 0.46 24.68 -26.79
CA GLY A 175 1.33 25.61 -27.52
C GLY A 175 0.69 26.97 -27.83
N GLU A 176 -0.65 27.03 -27.89
CA GLU A 176 -1.41 28.27 -28.08
C GLU A 176 -1.54 29.06 -26.75
N TRP A 177 -1.19 28.43 -25.63
CA TRP A 177 -1.09 29.05 -24.31
C TRP A 177 -0.13 30.24 -24.30
N ASP A 178 1.08 30.03 -24.84
CA ASP A 178 2.15 31.03 -24.85
C ASP A 178 1.75 32.26 -25.69
N PHE A 179 0.88 32.06 -26.70
CA PHE A 179 0.34 33.12 -27.54
C PHE A 179 -0.63 34.04 -26.76
N LEU A 180 -1.45 33.48 -25.87
CA LEU A 180 -2.47 34.22 -25.12
C LEU A 180 -1.90 35.13 -24.04
N LEU A 181 -0.74 34.77 -23.51
CA LEU A 181 -0.05 35.52 -22.45
C LEU A 181 1.05 36.44 -22.99
N GLY A 182 1.43 36.30 -24.26
CA GLY A 182 2.48 37.09 -24.92
C GLY A 182 3.90 36.58 -24.62
N LYS A 183 4.87 36.90 -25.49
CA LYS A 183 6.27 36.44 -25.37
C LYS A 183 7.03 37.00 -24.16
N ASP A 184 6.55 38.11 -23.58
CA ASP A 184 7.05 38.70 -22.33
C ASP A 184 6.12 38.42 -21.14
N GLY A 185 5.12 37.56 -21.33
CA GLY A 185 4.14 37.21 -20.31
C GLY A 185 4.76 36.34 -19.24
N GLU A 186 5.36 36.98 -18.24
CA GLU A 186 5.31 36.44 -16.88
C GLU A 186 3.86 36.02 -16.65
N THR A 187 3.59 34.72 -16.59
CA THR A 187 2.39 34.19 -15.93
C THR A 187 2.34 34.93 -14.60
N GLY A 188 1.32 35.77 -14.38
CA GLY A 188 1.16 36.34 -13.06
C GLY A 188 1.05 35.16 -12.07
N PRO A 189 1.41 35.34 -10.79
CA PRO A 189 1.20 34.32 -9.76
C PRO A 189 -0.29 33.99 -9.52
N PHE A 190 -1.20 34.46 -10.40
CA PHE A 190 -2.64 34.51 -10.21
C PHE A 190 -3.42 33.59 -11.16
N GLU A 191 -2.79 32.88 -12.11
CA GLU A 191 -3.51 31.92 -12.95
C GLU A 191 -3.23 30.46 -12.55
N ARG A 192 -4.26 29.62 -12.64
CA ARG A 192 -4.12 28.17 -12.50
C ARG A 192 -4.51 27.46 -13.78
N VAL A 193 -3.58 26.70 -14.35
CA VAL A 193 -3.83 25.89 -15.56
C VAL A 193 -4.17 24.46 -15.20
N TYR A 194 -5.34 24.03 -15.64
CA TYR A 194 -5.79 22.64 -15.66
C TYR A 194 -5.59 22.07 -17.07
N VAL A 195 -5.06 20.86 -17.16
CA VAL A 195 -4.77 20.18 -18.43
C VAL A 195 -5.56 18.89 -18.50
N GLY A 196 -6.24 18.67 -19.63
CA GLY A 196 -7.03 17.45 -19.82
C GLY A 196 -6.19 16.20 -20.09
N THR A 197 -6.72 15.01 -19.77
CA THR A 197 -6.04 13.70 -19.96
C THR A 197 -6.05 13.20 -21.42
N GLY A 198 -6.78 13.82 -22.36
CA GLY A 198 -6.96 13.29 -23.71
C GLY A 198 -7.11 14.34 -24.82
N ALA A 199 -6.99 13.90 -26.08
CA ALA A 199 -7.01 14.75 -27.28
C ALA A 199 -8.39 15.36 -27.61
N ALA A 200 -9.47 14.90 -26.97
CA ALA A 200 -10.84 15.37 -27.21
C ALA A 200 -11.44 16.02 -25.96
N LEU A 201 -11.79 17.29 -26.07
CA LEU A 201 -12.48 18.09 -25.05
C LEU A 201 -13.98 17.78 -25.04
N LYS A 202 -14.34 16.58 -24.56
CA LYS A 202 -15.74 16.28 -24.24
C LYS A 202 -16.07 16.80 -22.84
N HIS A 203 -17.24 17.41 -22.67
CA HIS A 203 -17.71 17.99 -21.41
C HIS A 203 -17.50 17.06 -20.20
N ASP A 204 -17.83 15.78 -20.34
CA ASP A 204 -17.71 14.80 -19.25
C ASP A 204 -16.26 14.57 -18.80
N LYS A 205 -15.30 14.62 -19.75
CA LYS A 205 -13.86 14.45 -19.46
C LYS A 205 -13.28 15.66 -18.72
N ILE A 206 -13.78 16.86 -19.00
CA ILE A 206 -13.34 18.09 -18.32
C ILE A 206 -13.68 18.01 -16.84
N LEU A 207 -14.87 17.52 -16.55
CA LEU A 207 -15.37 17.38 -15.19
C LEU A 207 -14.65 16.27 -14.43
N GLU A 208 -14.30 15.17 -15.12
CA GLU A 208 -13.38 14.15 -14.61
C GLU A 208 -12.06 14.77 -14.15
N ASP A 209 -11.39 15.49 -15.05
CA ASP A 209 -10.07 16.06 -14.82
C ASP A 209 -10.09 17.16 -13.76
N LEU A 210 -11.15 17.97 -13.71
CA LEU A 210 -11.37 18.99 -12.67
C LEU A 210 -11.67 18.37 -11.31
N PHE A 211 -12.44 17.29 -11.27
CA PHE A 211 -12.68 16.54 -10.03
C PHE A 211 -11.38 15.97 -9.48
N LEU A 212 -10.59 15.31 -10.35
CA LEU A 212 -9.27 14.79 -10.02
C LEU A 212 -8.35 15.89 -9.51
N THR A 213 -8.33 17.05 -10.16
CA THR A 213 -7.47 18.15 -9.72
C THR A 213 -7.92 18.75 -8.39
N CYS A 214 -9.22 18.80 -8.09
CA CYS A 214 -9.71 19.21 -6.78
C CYS A 214 -9.32 18.22 -5.66
N LEU A 215 -9.32 16.93 -5.95
CA LEU A 215 -8.83 15.90 -5.03
C LEU A 215 -7.35 16.15 -4.71
N ILE A 216 -6.54 16.39 -5.75
CA ILE A 216 -5.13 16.75 -5.67
C ILE A 216 -4.87 18.02 -4.86
N GLU A 217 -5.61 19.10 -5.12
CA GLU A 217 -5.46 20.37 -4.40
C GLU A 217 -5.76 20.22 -2.90
N ARG A 218 -6.68 19.32 -2.54
CA ARG A 218 -7.01 19.05 -1.15
C ARG A 218 -5.95 18.19 -0.45
N PHE A 219 -5.34 17.26 -1.19
CA PHE A 219 -4.12 16.61 -0.71
C PHE A 219 -3.06 17.65 -0.39
N MET A 220 -2.89 18.71 -1.19
CA MET A 220 -1.92 19.77 -0.87
C MET A 220 -2.30 20.63 0.34
N SER A 221 -3.58 21.03 0.51
CA SER A 221 -3.99 22.03 1.51
C SER A 221 -4.06 21.55 2.96
N TYR A 222 -4.09 20.24 3.20
CA TYR A 222 -4.30 19.66 4.53
C TYR A 222 -3.17 19.97 5.55
N ASP A 223 -1.97 20.31 5.09
CA ASP A 223 -0.84 20.60 6.00
C ASP A 223 -0.93 21.97 6.71
N LEU A 224 -1.74 22.91 6.18
CA LEU A 224 -1.96 24.17 6.88
C LEU A 224 -2.77 23.98 8.17
N VAL A 225 -3.53 22.88 8.27
CA VAL A 225 -4.48 22.60 9.37
C VAL A 225 -3.92 21.57 10.37
N ASN A 226 -3.02 20.69 9.95
CA ASN A 226 -2.52 19.57 10.76
C ASN A 226 -1.41 19.90 11.79
N ARG A 227 -1.23 21.18 12.14
CA ARG A 227 -0.66 21.51 13.47
C ARG A 227 -1.62 21.13 14.62
N VAL A 228 -2.82 20.62 14.33
CA VAL A 228 -3.81 20.14 15.31
C VAL A 228 -4.13 18.65 15.04
N LYS A 229 -4.03 17.84 16.10
CA LYS A 229 -3.98 16.36 16.13
C LYS A 229 -5.23 15.60 15.62
N HIS A 230 -4.94 14.36 15.18
CA HIS A 230 -5.73 13.11 15.12
C HIS A 230 -7.08 13.02 14.37
N ASP A 231 -7.22 11.90 13.62
CA ASP A 231 -8.45 11.26 13.15
C ASP A 231 -9.51 12.14 12.49
N VAL A 232 -9.16 12.75 11.36
CA VAL A 232 -10.15 13.33 10.46
C VAL A 232 -10.22 12.49 9.19
N SER A 233 -11.22 11.62 9.11
CA SER A 233 -11.64 10.98 7.86
C SER A 233 -11.82 12.08 6.79
N ILE A 234 -11.13 12.00 5.65
CA ILE A 234 -11.25 12.99 4.57
C ILE A 234 -12.68 12.92 4.02
N PRO A 235 -13.62 13.83 4.35
CA PRO A 235 -14.93 13.77 3.73
C PRO A 235 -14.73 14.41 2.35
N CYS A 236 -14.75 13.62 1.29
CA CYS A 236 -14.96 14.15 -0.06
C CYS A 236 -16.25 15.01 0.00
N ASN A 237 -16.16 16.29 -0.36
CA ASN A 237 -17.29 17.22 -0.31
C ASN A 237 -17.39 18.01 -1.61
N ASN A 238 -16.96 17.39 -2.71
CA ASN A 238 -16.98 17.99 -4.04
C ASN A 238 -18.28 17.57 -4.72
N MET A 239 -19.06 18.54 -5.17
CA MET A 239 -20.29 18.31 -5.91
C MET A 239 -20.15 18.90 -7.31
N ILE A 240 -20.53 18.12 -8.32
CA ILE A 240 -20.47 18.50 -9.73
C ILE A 240 -21.89 18.62 -10.24
N TYR A 241 -22.28 19.82 -10.68
CA TYR A 241 -23.63 20.14 -11.14
C TYR A 241 -23.76 20.09 -12.66
N PHE A 242 -24.89 19.56 -13.12
CA PHE A 242 -25.34 19.55 -14.52
C PHE A 242 -26.78 20.10 -14.59
N LEU A 243 -27.34 20.29 -15.78
CA LEU A 243 -28.72 20.75 -15.97
C LEU A 243 -29.43 19.89 -17.03
N GLU A 244 -30.28 18.97 -16.54
CA GLU A 244 -31.18 17.96 -17.20
C GLU A 244 -30.54 16.92 -18.15
N ASP A 245 -31.05 15.69 -18.34
CA ASP A 245 -32.35 14.99 -18.20
C ASP A 245 -32.34 13.63 -17.41
N GLY A 246 -33.24 13.46 -16.44
CA GLY A 246 -33.15 12.40 -15.41
C GLY A 246 -33.24 10.93 -15.86
N SER A 247 -32.24 10.11 -15.49
CA SER A 247 -32.45 8.73 -15.01
C SER A 247 -31.26 8.12 -14.22
N HIS A 248 -31.60 7.66 -13.00
CA HIS A 248 -31.04 6.66 -12.07
C HIS A 248 -29.52 6.48 -11.67
N LYS A 249 -29.39 6.32 -10.33
CA LYS A 249 -28.42 5.65 -9.41
C LYS A 249 -27.06 6.30 -9.08
N SER A 250 -26.98 6.90 -7.90
CA SER A 250 -25.89 7.73 -7.33
C SER A 250 -24.76 7.00 -6.59
N CYS A 251 -23.54 7.58 -6.62
CA CYS A 251 -22.53 7.45 -5.54
C CYS A 251 -21.96 8.83 -5.19
N LEU A 252 -22.46 9.45 -4.11
CA LEU A 252 -21.91 10.68 -3.55
C LEU A 252 -20.69 10.32 -2.72
N LEU A 253 -19.51 10.74 -3.16
CA LEU A 253 -18.29 10.70 -2.36
C LEU A 253 -18.46 11.69 -1.21
N GLY A 254 -19.06 11.25 -0.11
CA GLY A 254 -18.53 11.48 1.22
C GLY A 254 -17.89 10.16 1.63
N LEU A 255 -16.63 10.18 2.07
CA LEU A 255 -16.17 9.09 2.92
C LEU A 255 -16.99 9.24 4.22
N PRO A 256 -18.04 8.42 4.38
CA PRO A 256 -17.87 7.21 5.17
C PRO A 256 -18.58 5.96 4.61
N SER A 257 -17.89 4.82 4.75
CA SER A 257 -18.41 3.47 5.05
C SER A 257 -18.91 2.50 3.94
N THR A 258 -18.99 2.84 2.65
CA THR A 258 -19.61 1.88 1.68
C THR A 258 -18.90 1.64 0.34
N ARG A 259 -17.66 2.11 0.11
CA ARG A 259 -16.83 1.66 -1.03
C ARG A 259 -15.41 1.32 -0.62
N THR A 260 -14.84 0.31 -1.30
CA THR A 260 -13.53 -0.23 -1.00
C THR A 260 -12.42 0.76 -1.35
N PRO A 261 -11.33 0.82 -0.55
CA PRO A 261 -10.17 1.68 -0.80
C PRO A 261 -9.60 1.57 -2.23
N GLU A 262 -9.74 0.41 -2.88
CA GLU A 262 -9.21 0.16 -4.22
C GLU A 262 -9.79 1.11 -5.29
N ALA A 263 -11.10 1.39 -5.27
CA ALA A 263 -11.76 2.21 -6.29
C ALA A 263 -11.29 3.68 -6.29
N CYS A 264 -10.94 4.22 -5.12
CA CYS A 264 -10.42 5.58 -5.00
C CYS A 264 -8.94 5.66 -5.41
N SER A 265 -8.18 4.59 -5.17
CA SER A 265 -6.74 4.56 -5.48
C SER A 265 -6.46 4.68 -6.98
N GLY A 266 -7.22 3.99 -7.84
CA GLY A 266 -7.07 4.07 -9.30
C GLY A 266 -7.39 5.46 -9.86
N CYS A 267 -8.40 6.14 -9.32
CA CYS A 267 -8.74 7.52 -9.73
C CYS A 267 -7.63 8.50 -9.35
N VAL A 268 -7.06 8.39 -8.14
CA VAL A 268 -5.99 9.28 -7.70
C VAL A 268 -4.74 9.12 -8.59
N LEU A 269 -4.37 7.89 -8.92
CA LEU A 269 -3.21 7.59 -9.76
C LEU A 269 -3.38 8.10 -11.20
N SER A 270 -4.56 7.93 -11.81
CA SER A 270 -4.83 8.46 -13.15
C SER A 270 -4.74 9.99 -13.19
N GLY A 271 -5.22 10.66 -12.14
CA GLY A 271 -5.15 12.12 -12.00
C GLY A 271 -3.73 12.69 -11.90
N LEU A 272 -2.74 11.89 -11.46
CA LEU A 272 -1.35 12.35 -11.36
C LEU A 272 -0.74 12.74 -12.71
N ALA A 273 -1.18 12.14 -13.82
CA ALA A 273 -0.66 12.47 -15.15
C ALA A 273 -1.05 13.90 -15.57
N SER A 274 -2.32 14.26 -15.40
CA SER A 274 -2.78 15.63 -15.65
C SER A 274 -2.17 16.63 -14.70
N ALA A 275 -2.05 16.26 -13.42
CA ALA A 275 -1.40 17.09 -12.42
C ALA A 275 0.05 17.39 -12.80
N SER A 276 0.83 16.40 -13.23
CA SER A 276 2.19 16.60 -13.70
C SER A 276 2.27 17.70 -14.77
N VAL A 277 1.48 17.58 -15.84
CA VAL A 277 1.54 18.51 -16.97
C VAL A 277 1.14 19.92 -16.53
N ALA A 278 0.10 20.03 -15.71
CA ALA A 278 -0.33 21.30 -15.13
C ALA A 278 0.77 21.93 -14.27
N PHE A 279 1.37 21.20 -13.33
CA PHE A 279 2.38 21.74 -12.43
C PHE A 279 3.68 22.12 -13.17
N LYS A 280 4.10 21.32 -14.16
CA LYS A 280 5.24 21.67 -15.04
C LYS A 280 5.01 22.99 -15.76
N LYS A 281 3.82 23.18 -16.33
CA LYS A 281 3.46 24.41 -17.06
C LYS A 281 3.38 25.64 -16.16
N ASN A 282 2.97 25.47 -14.91
CA ASN A 282 2.94 26.56 -13.93
C ASN A 282 4.28 26.79 -13.22
N GLY A 283 5.37 26.11 -13.60
CA GLY A 283 6.66 26.23 -12.91
C GLY A 283 6.66 25.68 -11.47
N ARG A 284 5.66 24.88 -11.09
CA ARG A 284 5.44 24.36 -9.72
C ARG A 284 5.89 22.90 -9.57
N ILE A 285 6.87 22.45 -10.35
CA ILE A 285 7.26 21.03 -10.40
C ILE A 285 7.71 20.46 -9.04
N ARG A 286 8.33 21.29 -8.17
CA ARG A 286 8.68 20.88 -6.80
C ARG A 286 7.45 20.50 -5.98
N GLU A 287 6.36 21.25 -6.11
CA GLU A 287 5.10 20.97 -5.40
C GLU A 287 4.43 19.69 -5.90
N PHE A 288 4.62 19.35 -7.18
CA PHE A 288 4.17 18.07 -7.72
C PHE A 288 4.93 16.89 -7.10
N GLY A 289 6.23 17.04 -6.83
CA GLY A 289 7.02 16.06 -6.07
C GLY A 289 6.42 15.78 -4.69
N TYR A 290 6.16 16.82 -3.90
CA TYR A 290 5.51 16.71 -2.59
C TYR A 290 4.10 16.09 -2.66
N LEU A 291 3.32 16.42 -3.68
CA LEU A 291 2.01 15.83 -3.90
C LEU A 291 2.11 14.31 -4.11
N CYS A 292 3.02 13.87 -4.98
CA CYS A 292 3.25 12.46 -5.27
C CYS A 292 3.72 11.69 -4.02
N GLU A 293 4.58 12.29 -3.19
CA GLU A 293 4.97 11.70 -1.91
C GLU A 293 3.80 11.43 -0.98
N ARG A 294 2.91 12.42 -0.85
CA ARG A 294 1.77 12.35 0.05
C ARG A 294 0.73 11.36 -0.42
N ILE A 295 0.46 11.34 -1.73
CA ILE A 295 -0.42 10.34 -2.33
C ILE A 295 0.17 8.94 -2.11
N GLY A 296 1.48 8.77 -2.33
CA GLY A 296 2.13 7.48 -2.08
C GLY A 296 2.05 7.05 -0.61
N ALA A 297 2.24 7.97 0.33
CA ALA A 297 2.10 7.68 1.77
C ALA A 297 0.66 7.28 2.14
N TRP A 298 -0.35 7.97 1.60
CA TRP A 298 -1.75 7.60 1.79
C TRP A 298 -2.07 6.23 1.18
N LEU A 299 -1.60 5.95 -0.05
CA LEU A 299 -1.76 4.66 -0.70
C LEU A 299 -1.12 3.53 0.12
N PHE A 300 0.06 3.78 0.67
CA PHE A 300 0.73 2.87 1.59
C PHE A 300 -0.13 2.59 2.83
N GLU A 301 -0.65 3.61 3.50
CA GLU A 301 -1.47 3.46 4.70
C GLU A 301 -2.80 2.73 4.43
N THR A 302 -3.35 2.86 3.22
CA THR A 302 -4.55 2.14 2.77
C THR A 302 -4.27 0.72 2.24
N GLY A 303 -3.01 0.29 2.22
CA GLY A 303 -2.60 -1.05 1.77
C GLY A 303 -2.35 -1.20 0.26
N ASN A 304 -2.51 -0.14 -0.53
CA ASN A 304 -2.17 -0.16 -1.95
C ASN A 304 -0.67 0.09 -2.16
N ARG A 305 0.13 -0.98 -2.04
CA ARG A 305 1.60 -0.95 -2.17
C ARG A 305 2.09 -0.56 -3.57
N GLU A 306 1.47 -1.13 -4.61
CA GLU A 306 1.86 -0.87 -6.01
C GLU A 306 1.59 0.58 -6.39
N GLY A 307 0.41 1.10 -6.05
CA GLY A 307 0.07 2.50 -6.27
C GLY A 307 0.99 3.46 -5.50
N ALA A 308 1.39 3.09 -4.28
CA ALA A 308 2.34 3.88 -3.52
C ALA A 308 3.70 4.00 -4.25
N LEU A 309 4.24 2.87 -4.73
CA LEU A 309 5.46 2.82 -5.52
C LEU A 309 5.34 3.61 -6.83
N GLU A 310 4.21 3.52 -7.52
CA GLU A 310 3.95 4.29 -8.74
C GLU A 310 4.02 5.80 -8.48
N ALA A 311 3.31 6.28 -7.45
CA ALA A 311 3.28 7.68 -7.08
C ALA A 311 4.69 8.20 -6.71
N TRP A 312 5.44 7.45 -5.88
CA TRP A 312 6.80 7.84 -5.50
C TRP A 312 7.79 7.79 -6.67
N SER A 313 7.67 6.80 -7.56
CA SER A 313 8.50 6.71 -8.77
C SER A 313 8.27 7.90 -9.69
N LYS A 314 7.02 8.37 -9.79
CA LYS A 314 6.66 9.57 -10.54
C LYS A 314 7.26 10.84 -9.95
N ALA A 315 7.31 10.96 -8.62
CA ALA A 315 7.98 12.08 -7.95
C ALA A 315 9.45 12.17 -8.39
N VAL A 316 10.18 11.05 -8.32
CA VAL A 316 11.61 10.96 -8.64
C VAL A 316 11.88 11.20 -10.13
N ALA A 317 11.09 10.57 -11.00
CA ALA A 317 11.29 10.65 -12.44
C ALA A 317 11.00 12.04 -13.01
N GLU A 318 10.02 12.74 -12.44
CA GLU A 318 9.55 14.01 -13.00
C GLU A 318 10.06 15.25 -12.24
N CYS A 319 10.59 15.07 -11.03
CA CYS A 319 11.09 16.15 -10.18
C CYS A 319 12.51 15.80 -9.67
N PRO A 320 13.56 15.95 -10.49
CA PRO A 320 14.93 15.58 -10.10
C PRO A 320 15.45 16.35 -8.88
N ASP A 321 15.00 17.60 -8.72
CA ASP A 321 15.34 18.47 -7.58
C ASP A 321 14.51 18.16 -6.32
N HIS A 322 13.54 17.23 -6.38
CA HIS A 322 12.69 16.91 -5.24
C HIS A 322 13.42 15.99 -4.27
N GLU A 323 13.76 16.53 -3.10
CA GLU A 323 14.39 15.74 -2.06
C GLU A 323 13.36 14.85 -1.37
N THR A 324 13.41 13.54 -1.67
CA THR A 324 12.47 12.58 -1.08
C THR A 324 12.67 12.51 0.44
N SER A 325 11.62 12.58 1.26
CA SER A 325 11.79 12.49 2.72
C SER A 325 12.30 11.11 3.18
N ASN A 326 13.02 11.06 4.32
CA ASN A 326 13.49 9.79 4.89
C ASN A 326 12.34 8.83 5.22
N GLU A 327 11.21 9.37 5.71
CA GLU A 327 10.01 8.57 5.98
C GLU A 327 9.50 7.87 4.70
N VAL A 328 9.45 8.60 3.58
CA VAL A 328 9.05 8.03 2.29
C VAL A 328 10.06 7.00 1.80
N LEU A 329 11.36 7.24 1.94
CA LEU A 329 12.38 6.26 1.56
C LEU A 329 12.25 4.94 2.34
N VAL A 330 11.98 5.01 3.65
CA VAL A 330 11.72 3.81 4.47
C VAL A 330 10.44 3.10 4.04
N LYS A 331 9.34 3.83 3.81
CA LYS A 331 8.07 3.23 3.32
C LYS A 331 8.23 2.61 1.93
N ARG A 332 9.02 3.21 1.04
CA ARG A 332 9.38 2.65 -0.27
C ARG A 332 10.17 1.36 -0.13
N ALA A 333 11.16 1.34 0.76
CA ALA A 333 11.95 0.15 1.03
C ALA A 333 11.08 -1.01 1.52
N LEU A 334 10.13 -0.74 2.42
CA LEU A 334 9.15 -1.71 2.89
C LEU A 334 8.30 -2.28 1.74
N CYS A 335 7.80 -1.45 0.83
CA CYS A 335 7.06 -1.93 -0.35
C CYS A 335 7.92 -2.86 -1.22
N HIS A 336 9.17 -2.49 -1.49
CA HIS A 336 10.08 -3.32 -2.28
C HIS A 336 10.42 -4.63 -1.56
N TYR A 337 10.65 -4.59 -0.25
CA TYR A 337 10.89 -5.78 0.58
C TYR A 337 9.70 -6.74 0.55
N GLU A 338 8.46 -6.24 0.69
CA GLU A 338 7.24 -7.06 0.60
C GLU A 338 7.11 -7.74 -0.79
N LYS A 339 7.61 -7.10 -1.85
CA LYS A 339 7.69 -7.66 -3.22
C LYS A 339 8.91 -8.54 -3.46
N GLN A 340 9.75 -8.76 -2.44
CA GLN A 340 11.04 -9.48 -2.54
C GLN A 340 12.08 -8.80 -3.45
N GLU A 341 11.91 -7.51 -3.73
CA GLU A 341 12.83 -6.67 -4.49
C GLU A 341 13.88 -6.07 -3.53
N LEU A 342 14.82 -6.89 -3.07
CA LEU A 342 15.76 -6.51 -2.00
C LEU A 342 16.76 -5.41 -2.40
N GLU A 343 17.19 -5.39 -3.67
CA GLU A 343 18.12 -4.38 -4.19
C GLU A 343 17.54 -2.96 -4.16
N PRO A 344 16.36 -2.67 -4.76
CA PRO A 344 15.70 -1.37 -4.63
C PRO A 344 15.39 -0.98 -3.18
N ALA A 345 15.03 -1.95 -2.33
CA ALA A 345 14.79 -1.70 -0.92
C ALA A 345 16.05 -1.19 -0.22
N MET A 346 17.18 -1.86 -0.43
CA MET A 346 18.46 -1.48 0.16
C MET A 346 18.97 -0.12 -0.36
N GLU A 347 18.76 0.21 -1.63
CA GLU A 347 19.13 1.52 -2.18
C GLU A 347 18.37 2.67 -1.48
N CYS A 348 17.07 2.49 -1.27
CA CYS A 348 16.25 3.44 -0.52
C CYS A 348 16.76 3.62 0.92
N LEU A 349 17.11 2.52 1.59
CA LEU A 349 17.60 2.55 2.97
C LEU A 349 19.00 3.15 3.11
N LYS A 350 19.93 2.87 2.18
CA LYS A 350 21.25 3.51 2.14
C LYS A 350 21.14 5.02 1.98
N THR A 351 20.24 5.47 1.10
CA THR A 351 19.95 6.89 0.91
C THR A 351 19.40 7.51 2.21
N ALA A 352 18.43 6.85 2.85
CA ALA A 352 17.85 7.33 4.10
C ALA A 352 18.89 7.39 5.24
N LEU A 353 19.73 6.37 5.36
CA LEU A 353 20.79 6.28 6.36
C LEU A 353 21.84 7.38 6.19
N SER A 354 22.18 7.74 4.95
CA SER A 354 23.13 8.82 4.68
C SER A 354 22.69 10.18 5.25
N ARG A 355 21.37 10.38 5.39
CA ARG A 355 20.74 11.60 5.92
C ARG A 355 20.45 11.53 7.41
N ASP A 356 20.14 10.34 7.92
CA ASP A 356 19.98 10.09 9.36
C ASP A 356 20.86 8.90 9.81
N PRO A 357 22.17 9.13 10.03
CA PRO A 357 23.09 8.06 10.39
C PRO A 357 22.82 7.44 11.76
N HIS A 358 21.96 8.01 12.60
CA HIS A 358 21.67 7.50 13.95
C HIS A 358 20.27 6.89 14.05
N SER A 359 19.59 6.69 12.92
CA SER A 359 18.29 6.03 12.89
C SER A 359 18.41 4.55 13.24
N ALA A 360 17.75 4.15 14.33
CA ALA A 360 17.59 2.75 14.71
C ALA A 360 16.64 2.02 13.74
N GLU A 361 15.57 2.70 13.30
CA GLU A 361 14.56 2.14 12.39
C GLU A 361 15.17 1.77 11.03
N ILE A 362 15.97 2.67 10.44
CA ILE A 362 16.58 2.41 9.12
C ILE A 362 17.50 1.17 9.20
N ARG A 363 18.28 1.04 10.27
CA ARG A 363 19.14 -0.14 10.46
C ARG A 363 18.37 -1.42 10.66
N TYR A 364 17.26 -1.36 11.41
CA TYR A 364 16.36 -2.50 11.53
C TYR A 364 15.84 -2.96 10.16
N GLN A 365 15.38 -2.02 9.32
CA GLN A 365 14.92 -2.34 7.97
C GLN A 365 16.05 -2.87 7.06
N MET A 366 17.27 -2.38 7.23
CA MET A 366 18.44 -2.92 6.53
C MET A 366 18.72 -4.36 6.98
N GLY A 367 18.68 -4.64 8.28
CA GLY A 367 18.87 -5.99 8.82
C GLY A 367 17.87 -7.00 8.28
N LEU A 368 16.63 -6.59 8.03
CA LEU A 368 15.62 -7.42 7.33
C LEU A 368 16.00 -7.71 5.88
N CYS A 369 16.51 -6.71 5.14
CA CYS A 369 16.94 -6.91 3.76
C CYS A 369 18.15 -7.85 3.67
N GLU A 370 19.15 -7.68 4.54
CA GLU A 370 20.33 -8.55 4.63
C GLU A 370 19.94 -9.99 5.01
N TYR A 371 18.99 -10.15 5.94
CA TYR A 371 18.41 -11.46 6.25
C TYR A 371 17.78 -12.11 5.01
N GLY A 372 17.07 -11.32 4.21
CA GLY A 372 16.48 -11.76 2.94
C GLY A 372 17.53 -12.23 1.91
N TRP A 373 18.70 -11.59 1.87
CA TRP A 373 19.83 -12.03 1.06
C TRP A 373 20.57 -13.23 1.62
N ARG A 374 20.21 -13.68 2.83
CA ARG A 374 20.94 -14.70 3.60
C ARG A 374 22.35 -14.26 3.98
N ASP A 375 22.61 -12.95 4.02
CA ASP A 375 23.79 -12.39 4.65
C ASP A 375 23.50 -12.25 6.16
N TYR A 376 23.51 -13.39 6.82
CA TYR A 376 23.11 -13.49 8.23
C TYR A 376 24.11 -12.79 9.16
N ILE A 377 25.37 -12.64 8.76
CA ILE A 377 26.39 -11.93 9.54
C ILE A 377 26.03 -10.43 9.55
N GLU A 378 25.91 -9.81 8.37
CA GLU A 378 25.56 -8.39 8.28
C GLU A 378 24.16 -8.12 8.87
N SER A 379 23.23 -9.06 8.69
CA SER A 379 21.90 -8.97 9.31
C SER A 379 21.96 -8.90 10.83
N ALA A 380 22.72 -9.78 11.49
CA ALA A 380 22.88 -9.78 12.93
C ALA A 380 23.51 -8.47 13.44
N ASP A 381 24.55 -7.99 12.77
CA ASP A 381 25.22 -6.72 13.08
C ASP A 381 24.26 -5.53 12.98
N ARG A 382 23.43 -5.47 11.92
CA ARG A 382 22.45 -4.40 11.73
C ARG A 382 21.38 -4.38 12.81
N PHE A 383 20.88 -5.55 13.23
CA PHE A 383 19.95 -5.62 14.34
C PHE A 383 20.60 -5.22 15.67
N GLU A 384 21.84 -5.63 15.92
CA GLU A 384 22.56 -5.20 17.12
C GLU A 384 22.78 -3.68 17.16
N GLU A 385 23.20 -3.07 16.05
CA GLU A 385 23.34 -1.62 15.94
C GLU A 385 22.00 -0.91 16.21
N ALA A 386 20.92 -1.41 15.62
CA ALA A 386 19.58 -0.84 15.81
C ALA A 386 19.13 -0.92 17.28
N LEU A 387 19.40 -2.05 17.95
CA LEU A 387 19.13 -2.24 19.38
C LEU A 387 19.95 -1.29 20.25
N ARG A 388 21.24 -1.11 19.93
CA ARG A 388 22.15 -0.19 20.62
C ARG A 388 21.71 1.27 20.53
N LEU A 389 21.09 1.65 19.40
CA LEU A 389 20.54 3.01 19.18
C LEU A 389 19.18 3.25 19.86
N GLY A 390 18.65 2.27 20.60
CA GLY A 390 17.47 2.47 21.43
C GLY A 390 16.15 2.11 20.74
N LEU A 391 16.15 1.12 19.83
CA LEU A 391 14.92 0.44 19.40
C LEU A 391 14.05 0.11 20.63
N SER A 392 12.77 0.44 20.55
CA SER A 392 11.84 0.31 21.67
C SER A 392 10.53 -0.35 21.28
N GLY A 393 9.77 -0.78 22.29
CA GLY A 393 8.46 -1.39 22.11
C GLY A 393 8.50 -2.67 21.26
N GLY A 394 7.51 -2.82 20.39
CA GLY A 394 7.33 -4.03 19.59
C GLY A 394 8.43 -4.30 18.56
N LEU A 395 9.13 -3.27 18.09
CA LEU A 395 10.22 -3.41 17.13
C LEU A 395 11.49 -3.93 17.80
N LYS A 396 11.72 -3.58 19.07
CA LYS A 396 12.82 -4.16 19.86
C LYS A 396 12.69 -5.68 19.94
N THR A 397 11.51 -6.17 20.29
CA THR A 397 11.22 -7.62 20.38
C THR A 397 11.44 -8.31 19.04
N GLU A 398 11.01 -7.68 17.95
CA GLU A 398 11.17 -8.23 16.59
C GLU A 398 12.64 -8.25 16.16
N ALA A 399 13.40 -7.19 16.47
CA ALA A 399 14.83 -7.13 16.18
C ALA A 399 15.64 -8.19 16.93
N GLU A 400 15.34 -8.43 18.22
CA GLU A 400 15.97 -9.52 18.98
C GLU A 400 15.61 -10.89 18.41
N TYR A 401 14.36 -11.09 17.97
CA TYR A 401 13.95 -12.31 17.30
C TYR A 401 14.74 -12.54 16.02
N MET A 402 14.77 -11.54 15.12
CA MET A 402 15.47 -11.64 13.85
C MET A 402 16.98 -11.78 14.02
N ARG A 403 17.59 -11.07 14.98
CA ARG A 403 19.00 -11.24 15.38
C ARG A 403 19.27 -12.68 15.83
N GLY A 404 18.39 -13.25 16.65
CA GLY A 404 18.47 -14.64 17.09
C GLY A 404 18.39 -15.64 15.93
N LEU A 405 17.53 -15.40 14.93
CA LEU A 405 17.48 -16.21 13.72
C LEU A 405 18.77 -16.10 12.90
N SER A 406 19.31 -14.88 12.74
CA SER A 406 20.56 -14.66 12.02
C SER A 406 21.72 -15.43 12.66
N HIS A 407 21.90 -15.33 13.98
CA HIS A 407 22.91 -16.10 14.71
C HIS A 407 22.70 -17.61 14.62
N TYR A 408 21.44 -18.08 14.64
CA TYR A 408 21.14 -19.50 14.46
C TYR A 408 21.62 -20.04 13.10
N HIS A 409 21.40 -19.30 12.00
CA HIS A 409 21.80 -19.73 10.66
C HIS A 409 23.32 -19.72 10.43
N ILE A 410 24.07 -18.94 11.20
CA ILE A 410 25.55 -18.96 11.20
C ILE A 410 26.13 -19.88 12.28
N GLU A 411 25.29 -20.68 12.94
CA GLU A 411 25.66 -21.66 13.97
C GLU A 411 26.27 -21.06 15.26
N GLU A 412 26.06 -19.76 15.48
CA GLU A 412 26.40 -19.05 16.72
C GLU A 412 25.28 -19.22 17.75
N TYR A 413 25.14 -20.46 18.23
CA TYR A 413 23.97 -20.83 19.02
C TYR A 413 23.88 -20.13 20.39
N GLU A 414 24.99 -19.69 20.99
CA GLU A 414 24.95 -18.99 22.28
C GLU A 414 24.33 -17.59 22.13
N GLU A 415 24.75 -16.85 21.12
CA GLU A 415 24.25 -15.54 20.73
C GLU A 415 22.79 -15.63 20.26
N ALA A 416 22.46 -16.69 19.51
CA ALA A 416 21.09 -16.98 19.10
C ALA A 416 20.16 -17.16 20.31
N ILE A 417 20.59 -17.95 21.30
CA ILE A 417 19.81 -18.20 22.52
C ILE A 417 19.61 -16.91 23.32
N ASP A 418 20.66 -16.11 23.54
CA ASP A 418 20.56 -14.84 24.27
C ASP A 418 19.56 -13.87 23.60
N ALA A 419 19.63 -13.72 22.28
CA ALA A 419 18.72 -12.86 21.54
C ALA A 419 17.28 -13.39 21.57
N LEU A 420 17.08 -14.70 21.39
CA LEU A 420 15.75 -15.31 21.43
C LEU A 420 15.12 -15.26 22.83
N GLU A 421 15.89 -15.40 23.91
CA GLU A 421 15.39 -15.23 25.29
C GLU A 421 14.93 -13.78 25.54
N LYS A 422 15.67 -12.78 25.02
CA LYS A 422 15.25 -11.37 25.05
C LYS A 422 13.98 -11.13 24.24
N ALA A 423 13.85 -11.77 23.08
CA ALA A 423 12.64 -11.71 22.27
C ALA A 423 11.45 -12.35 23.01
N LEU A 424 11.66 -13.48 23.68
CA LEU A 424 10.63 -14.17 24.46
C LEU A 424 10.08 -13.28 25.59
N ALA A 425 10.96 -12.56 26.29
CA ALA A 425 10.57 -11.61 27.33
C ALA A 425 9.66 -10.48 26.82
N GLY A 426 9.71 -10.17 25.52
CA GLY A 426 8.83 -9.20 24.86
C GLY A 426 7.44 -9.73 24.51
N GLY A 427 7.18 -11.04 24.64
CA GLY A 427 5.85 -11.65 24.54
C GLY A 427 5.24 -11.73 23.13
N LYS A 428 6.00 -11.44 22.07
CA LYS A 428 5.55 -11.60 20.67
C LYS A 428 6.15 -12.86 20.05
N ARG A 429 5.45 -13.45 19.06
CA ARG A 429 5.90 -14.63 18.31
C ARG A 429 6.37 -15.78 19.22
N VAL A 430 5.65 -16.01 20.32
CA VAL A 430 6.03 -16.95 21.38
C VAL A 430 6.32 -18.35 20.81
N THR A 431 5.46 -18.85 19.92
CA THR A 431 5.64 -20.18 19.31
C THR A 431 6.92 -20.28 18.45
N PRO A 432 7.16 -19.42 17.43
CA PRO A 432 8.43 -19.42 16.70
C PRO A 432 9.66 -19.25 17.61
N VAL A 433 9.59 -18.37 18.61
CA VAL A 433 10.72 -18.14 19.52
C VAL A 433 11.08 -19.42 20.29
N TYR A 434 10.09 -20.11 20.87
CA TYR A 434 10.33 -21.40 21.53
C TYR A 434 10.87 -22.47 20.57
N PHE A 435 10.35 -22.51 19.35
CA PHE A 435 10.82 -23.44 18.33
C PHE A 435 12.32 -23.23 18.03
N TYR A 436 12.74 -21.99 17.73
CA TYR A 436 14.14 -21.69 17.44
C TYR A 436 15.07 -21.79 18.66
N LEU A 437 14.59 -21.52 19.88
CA LEU A 437 15.33 -21.85 21.10
C LEU A 437 15.59 -23.36 21.17
N GLY A 438 14.57 -24.17 20.89
CA GLY A 438 14.68 -25.62 20.78
C GLY A 438 15.76 -26.06 19.79
N LEU A 439 15.74 -25.50 18.58
CA LEU A 439 16.73 -25.80 17.55
C LEU A 439 18.15 -25.37 17.94
N ALA A 440 18.33 -24.19 18.52
CA ALA A 440 19.63 -23.70 18.97
C ALA A 440 20.21 -24.60 20.09
N TRP A 441 19.38 -25.06 21.03
CA TRP A 441 19.81 -26.03 22.06
C TRP A 441 20.15 -27.41 21.48
N LEU A 442 19.47 -27.86 20.41
CA LEU A 442 19.88 -29.06 19.67
C LEU A 442 21.24 -28.88 19.00
N GLY A 443 21.47 -27.74 18.33
CA GLY A 443 22.76 -27.41 17.72
C GLY A 443 23.91 -27.38 18.72
N ARG A 444 23.62 -26.98 19.97
CA ARG A 444 24.53 -27.04 21.13
C ARG A 444 24.77 -28.45 21.69
N GLY A 445 24.05 -29.45 21.21
CA GLY A 445 24.11 -30.81 21.75
C GLY A 445 23.46 -30.96 23.13
N ASN A 446 22.49 -30.11 23.48
CA ASN A 446 21.69 -30.25 24.72
C ASN A 446 20.23 -30.60 24.39
N PRO A 447 19.93 -31.88 24.08
CA PRO A 447 18.61 -32.30 23.67
C PRO A 447 17.57 -32.22 24.79
N GLU A 448 17.97 -32.23 26.07
CA GLU A 448 17.06 -32.06 27.21
C GLU A 448 16.42 -30.67 27.23
N LYS A 449 17.25 -29.63 27.15
CA LYS A 449 16.75 -28.25 27.08
C LYS A 449 15.98 -27.99 25.80
N ALA A 450 16.46 -28.53 24.69
CA ALA A 450 15.76 -28.41 23.42
C ALA A 450 14.34 -28.98 23.50
N LEU A 451 14.19 -30.19 24.05
CA LEU A 451 12.89 -30.83 24.20
C LEU A 451 11.95 -29.97 25.05
N ALA A 452 12.44 -29.38 26.15
CA ALA A 452 11.63 -28.50 26.99
C ALA A 452 11.06 -27.31 26.18
N PHE A 453 11.90 -26.60 25.44
CA PHE A 453 11.45 -25.48 24.61
C PHE A 453 10.53 -25.91 23.45
N LEU A 454 10.80 -27.04 22.79
CA LEU A 454 9.95 -27.55 21.72
C LEU A 454 8.56 -27.98 22.22
N LEU A 455 8.46 -28.50 23.45
CA LEU A 455 7.18 -28.80 24.09
C LEU A 455 6.41 -27.53 24.48
N GLU A 456 7.10 -26.46 24.88
CA GLU A 456 6.48 -25.15 25.06
C GLU A 456 5.95 -24.60 23.72
N ALA A 457 6.73 -24.72 22.64
CA ALA A 457 6.28 -24.36 21.29
C ALA A 457 5.04 -25.15 20.85
N LEU A 458 4.96 -26.43 21.19
CA LEU A 458 3.79 -27.26 20.92
C LEU A 458 2.58 -26.83 21.77
N SER A 459 2.82 -26.47 23.03
CA SER A 459 1.79 -26.06 23.99
C SER A 459 1.21 -24.68 23.67
N SER A 460 1.97 -23.81 23.01
CA SER A 460 1.53 -22.49 22.56
C SER A 460 0.66 -22.51 21.30
N MET A 461 0.14 -23.67 20.91
CA MET A 461 -0.76 -23.89 19.77
C MET A 461 -0.17 -23.38 18.44
N PRO A 462 0.82 -24.08 17.87
CA PRO A 462 1.40 -23.72 16.58
C PRO A 462 0.35 -23.74 15.47
N SER A 463 0.59 -22.94 14.43
CA SER A 463 -0.22 -22.95 13.22
C SER A 463 -0.14 -24.33 12.55
N ALA A 464 -1.08 -24.66 11.65
CA ALA A 464 -1.04 -25.92 10.93
C ALA A 464 0.23 -26.06 10.06
N GLU A 465 0.79 -24.94 9.60
CA GLU A 465 2.04 -24.88 8.84
C GLU A 465 3.26 -25.20 9.73
N ASP A 466 3.30 -24.66 10.95
CA ASP A 466 4.42 -24.85 11.88
C ASP A 466 4.35 -26.18 12.65
N LEU A 467 3.14 -26.70 12.89
CA LEU A 467 2.92 -27.85 13.79
C LEU A 467 3.67 -29.10 13.32
N PHE A 468 3.80 -29.32 12.01
CA PHE A 468 4.60 -30.41 11.47
C PHE A 468 6.06 -30.32 11.95
N HIS A 469 6.69 -29.16 11.77
CA HIS A 469 8.08 -28.93 12.15
C HIS A 469 8.27 -29.06 13.66
N VAL A 470 7.37 -28.52 14.47
CA VAL A 470 7.44 -28.65 15.92
C VAL A 470 7.38 -30.13 16.34
N LEU A 471 6.43 -30.92 15.81
CA LEU A 471 6.32 -32.35 16.14
C LEU A 471 7.56 -33.14 15.69
N PHE A 472 8.07 -32.85 14.50
CA PHE A 472 9.26 -33.50 13.96
C PHE A 472 10.48 -33.24 14.84
N TYR A 473 10.71 -31.99 15.25
CA TYR A 473 11.86 -31.66 16.09
C TYR A 473 11.70 -32.10 17.55
N VAL A 474 10.47 -32.19 18.08
CA VAL A 474 10.22 -32.88 19.36
C VAL A 474 10.66 -34.34 19.28
N ALA A 475 10.28 -35.05 18.21
CA ALA A 475 10.71 -36.43 17.99
C ALA A 475 12.22 -36.53 17.80
N HIS A 476 12.85 -35.59 17.10
CA HIS A 476 14.30 -35.53 16.94
C HIS A 476 15.01 -35.37 18.29
N ALA A 477 14.56 -34.45 19.14
CA ALA A 477 15.12 -34.28 20.48
C ALA A 477 14.96 -35.54 21.33
N LEU A 478 13.79 -36.18 21.29
CA LEU A 478 13.56 -37.47 21.98
C LEU A 478 14.48 -38.58 21.45
N LYS A 479 14.74 -38.63 20.14
CA LYS A 479 15.71 -39.55 19.53
C LYS A 479 17.12 -39.32 20.04
N GLU A 480 17.55 -38.07 20.20
CA GLU A 480 18.88 -37.76 20.78
C GLU A 480 18.97 -38.17 22.25
N LEU A 481 17.86 -38.11 22.98
CA LEU A 481 17.76 -38.59 24.37
C LEU A 481 17.64 -40.13 24.48
N GLY A 482 17.56 -40.84 23.35
CA GLY A 482 17.32 -42.30 23.33
C GLY A 482 15.90 -42.71 23.73
N ARG A 483 14.95 -41.78 23.80
CA ARG A 483 13.53 -42.00 24.13
C ARG A 483 12.75 -42.35 22.86
N TYR A 484 13.10 -43.47 22.24
CA TYR A 484 12.65 -43.82 20.89
C TYR A 484 11.15 -44.11 20.78
N GLU A 485 10.54 -44.75 21.79
CA GLU A 485 9.09 -45.00 21.78
C GLU A 485 8.30 -43.69 21.75
N GLU A 486 8.68 -42.72 22.59
CA GLU A 486 8.01 -41.42 22.63
C GLU A 486 8.23 -40.67 21.31
N ALA A 487 9.44 -40.72 20.74
CA ALA A 487 9.72 -40.13 19.44
C ALA A 487 8.76 -40.67 18.35
N LEU A 488 8.47 -41.98 18.35
CA LEU A 488 7.54 -42.59 17.39
C LEU A 488 6.10 -42.09 17.55
N GLU A 489 5.65 -41.76 18.76
CA GLU A 489 4.32 -41.19 18.97
C GLU A 489 4.18 -39.80 18.32
N TYR A 490 5.20 -38.96 18.44
CA TYR A 490 5.24 -37.64 17.80
C TYR A 490 5.40 -37.76 16.28
N LEU A 491 6.22 -38.69 15.78
CA LEU A 491 6.36 -38.94 14.34
C LEU A 491 5.07 -39.42 13.69
N LYS A 492 4.30 -40.28 14.36
CA LYS A 492 2.99 -40.71 13.87
C LYS A 492 2.02 -39.53 13.73
N ARG A 493 2.08 -38.57 14.65
CA ARG A 493 1.29 -37.32 14.56
C ARG A 493 1.79 -36.45 13.40
N ALA A 494 3.10 -36.30 13.23
CA ALA A 494 3.67 -35.56 12.11
C ALA A 494 3.33 -36.18 10.75
N GLU A 495 3.39 -37.51 10.64
CA GLU A 495 3.03 -38.26 9.43
C GLU A 495 1.57 -38.00 9.01
N SER A 496 0.65 -37.92 9.98
CA SER A 496 -0.77 -37.65 9.70
C SER A 496 -1.03 -36.28 9.05
N MET A 497 -0.03 -35.40 9.02
CA MET A 497 -0.09 -34.09 8.36
C MET A 497 0.27 -34.16 6.86
N GLY A 498 0.79 -35.29 6.37
CA GLY A 498 1.09 -35.52 4.97
C GLY A 498 2.30 -34.77 4.40
N GLN A 499 3.12 -34.13 5.24
CA GLN A 499 4.31 -33.36 4.85
C GLN A 499 5.59 -34.18 5.07
N ALA A 500 6.64 -33.93 4.25
CA ALA A 500 7.99 -34.49 4.42
C ALA A 500 8.04 -35.98 4.81
N ARG A 501 7.32 -36.80 4.01
CA ARG A 501 7.13 -38.24 4.27
C ARG A 501 8.46 -38.98 4.38
N LYS A 502 9.47 -38.62 3.58
CA LYS A 502 10.78 -39.30 3.60
C LYS A 502 11.51 -39.05 4.92
N GLU A 503 11.54 -37.81 5.39
CA GLU A 503 12.22 -37.39 6.61
C GLU A 503 11.60 -38.03 7.86
N VAL A 504 10.26 -38.02 7.94
CA VAL A 504 9.52 -38.66 9.04
C VAL A 504 9.77 -40.16 9.05
N MET A 505 9.68 -40.82 7.89
CA MET A 505 9.89 -42.27 7.79
C MET A 505 11.34 -42.66 8.09
N ASN A 506 12.33 -41.86 7.68
CA ASN A 506 13.72 -42.15 7.99
C ASN A 506 13.98 -42.09 9.49
N LEU A 507 13.50 -41.04 10.18
CA LEU A 507 13.66 -40.90 11.62
C LEU A 507 12.86 -41.97 12.40
N ALA A 508 11.67 -42.33 11.92
CA ALA A 508 10.89 -43.44 12.48
C ALA A 508 11.61 -44.78 12.32
N GLY A 509 12.16 -45.05 11.13
CA GLY A 509 12.95 -46.24 10.84
C GLY A 509 14.18 -46.35 11.74
N PHE A 510 14.89 -45.23 11.98
CA PHE A 510 16.00 -45.20 12.93
C PHE A 510 15.55 -45.54 14.36
N CYS A 511 14.47 -44.93 14.84
CA CYS A 511 13.93 -45.20 16.17
C CYS A 511 13.52 -46.68 16.30
N LEU A 512 12.81 -47.23 15.32
CA LEU A 512 12.40 -48.64 15.28
C LEU A 512 13.60 -49.59 15.25
N PHE A 513 14.64 -49.27 14.48
CA PHE A 513 15.88 -50.02 14.47
C PHE A 513 16.54 -50.06 15.86
N LYS A 514 16.62 -48.92 16.56
CA LYS A 514 17.15 -48.85 17.93
C LYS A 514 16.33 -49.62 18.95
N LEU A 515 15.04 -49.78 18.69
CA LEU A 515 14.12 -50.61 19.49
C LEU A 515 14.11 -52.09 19.08
N ALA A 516 15.01 -52.51 18.18
CA ALA A 516 15.06 -53.86 17.61
C ALA A 516 13.76 -54.31 16.90
N ARG A 517 12.91 -53.36 16.49
CA ARG A 517 11.68 -53.58 15.70
C ARG A 517 12.03 -53.56 14.21
N TYR A 518 12.90 -54.48 13.80
CA TYR A 518 13.57 -54.45 12.51
C TYR A 518 12.63 -54.53 11.30
N ASP A 519 11.54 -55.30 11.39
CA ASP A 519 10.60 -55.43 10.27
C ASP A 519 9.87 -54.12 9.98
N GLU A 520 9.40 -53.43 11.02
CA GLU A 520 8.76 -52.13 10.91
C GLU A 520 9.77 -51.06 10.44
N ALA A 521 11.02 -51.12 10.92
CA ALA A 521 12.08 -50.23 10.43
C ALA A 521 12.33 -50.41 8.92
N ILE A 522 12.35 -51.66 8.44
CA ILE A 522 12.50 -51.97 7.02
C ILE A 522 11.33 -51.39 6.21
N GLU A 523 10.10 -51.46 6.72
CA GLU A 523 8.94 -50.85 6.06
C GLU A 523 9.09 -49.33 5.93
N CYS A 524 9.53 -48.65 6.99
CA CYS A 524 9.82 -47.22 6.96
C CYS A 524 10.90 -46.86 5.92
N PHE A 525 12.03 -47.58 5.89
CA PHE A 525 13.08 -47.33 4.91
C PHE A 525 12.65 -47.70 3.48
N ARG A 526 11.79 -48.70 3.30
CA ARG A 526 11.17 -48.98 1.98
C ARG A 526 10.29 -47.83 1.52
N THR A 527 9.51 -47.22 2.42
CA THR A 527 8.75 -46.01 2.08
C THR A 527 9.69 -44.85 1.68
N CYS A 528 10.86 -44.72 2.31
CA CYS A 528 11.87 -43.74 1.87
C CYS A 528 12.37 -44.04 0.44
N LEU A 529 12.56 -45.31 0.10
CA LEU A 529 12.96 -45.76 -1.24
C LEU A 529 11.85 -45.64 -2.29
N GLU A 530 10.57 -45.61 -1.91
CA GLU A 530 9.48 -45.26 -2.83
C GLU A 530 9.59 -43.80 -3.29
N VAL A 531 10.03 -42.91 -2.40
CA VAL A 531 10.27 -41.48 -2.70
C VAL A 531 11.57 -41.29 -3.47
N ASP A 532 12.64 -41.96 -3.03
CA ASP A 532 13.96 -41.92 -3.67
C ASP A 532 14.58 -43.31 -3.79
N PRO A 533 14.36 -44.00 -4.92
CA PRO A 533 14.89 -45.35 -5.15
C PRO A 533 16.43 -45.43 -5.17
N ARG A 534 17.12 -44.30 -5.29
CA ARG A 534 18.59 -44.20 -5.37
C ARG A 534 19.23 -43.82 -4.04
N SER A 535 18.45 -43.71 -2.96
CA SER A 535 18.97 -43.44 -1.63
C SER A 535 19.84 -44.59 -1.11
N ALA A 536 21.16 -44.48 -1.31
CA ALA A 536 22.13 -45.50 -0.92
C ALA A 536 22.11 -45.75 0.61
N ILE A 537 21.89 -44.69 1.39
CA ILE A 537 21.80 -44.78 2.86
C ILE A 537 20.59 -45.61 3.31
N ASP A 538 19.43 -45.47 2.66
CA ASP A 538 18.22 -46.23 3.03
C ASP A 538 18.40 -47.72 2.70
N TRP A 539 19.06 -48.07 1.58
CA TRP A 539 19.46 -49.45 1.29
C TRP A 539 20.41 -50.01 2.37
N ALA A 540 21.39 -49.24 2.81
CA ALA A 540 22.32 -49.65 3.87
C ALA A 540 21.63 -49.81 5.23
N ASN A 541 20.63 -48.97 5.53
CA ASN A 541 19.82 -49.07 6.75
C ASN A 541 18.95 -50.33 6.75
N ILE A 542 18.33 -50.70 5.62
CA ILE A 542 17.64 -52.00 5.46
C ILE A 542 18.64 -53.15 5.67
N GLY A 543 19.85 -53.06 5.10
CA GLY A 543 20.92 -54.04 5.32
C GLY A 543 21.29 -54.20 6.81
N SER A 544 21.32 -53.10 7.56
CA SER A 544 21.55 -53.11 9.01
C SER A 544 20.43 -53.80 9.77
N CYS A 545 19.17 -53.52 9.43
CA CYS A 545 18.02 -54.20 10.02
C CYS A 545 18.04 -55.71 9.74
N LEU A 546 18.33 -56.13 8.50
CA LEU A 546 18.41 -57.55 8.13
C LEU A 546 19.57 -58.26 8.84
N ARG A 547 20.72 -57.59 8.96
CA ARG A 547 21.88 -58.11 9.69
C ARG A 547 21.51 -58.42 11.13
N ASP A 548 20.90 -57.47 11.83
CA ASP A 548 20.60 -57.58 13.26
C ASP A 548 19.38 -58.48 13.53
N LYS A 549 18.53 -58.70 12.52
CA LYS A 549 17.51 -59.76 12.50
C LYS A 549 18.09 -61.17 12.27
N GLY A 550 19.34 -61.27 11.79
CA GLY A 550 20.02 -62.53 11.49
C GLY A 550 19.88 -63.01 10.03
N ASP A 551 19.23 -62.24 9.16
CA ASP A 551 19.21 -62.50 7.71
C ASP A 551 20.51 -62.00 7.05
N ARG A 552 21.56 -62.81 7.20
CA ARG A 552 22.89 -62.52 6.66
C ARG A 552 22.88 -62.34 5.15
N GLN A 553 22.17 -63.17 4.41
CA GLN A 553 22.18 -63.12 2.93
C GLN A 553 21.45 -61.89 2.42
N GLY A 554 20.28 -61.58 2.99
CA GLY A 554 19.55 -60.35 2.67
C GLY A 554 20.38 -59.10 3.00
N ALA A 555 21.02 -59.07 4.17
CA ALA A 555 21.90 -57.96 4.56
C ALA A 555 23.03 -57.70 3.57
N ILE A 556 23.76 -58.76 3.17
CA ILE A 556 24.84 -58.68 2.17
C ILE A 556 24.33 -58.08 0.85
N ALA A 557 23.18 -58.57 0.36
CA ALA A 557 22.60 -58.07 -0.89
C ALA A 557 22.26 -56.57 -0.81
N MET A 558 21.68 -56.11 0.32
CA MET A 558 21.33 -54.71 0.51
C MET A 558 22.56 -53.81 0.67
N TYR A 559 23.60 -54.26 1.37
CA TYR A 559 24.86 -53.50 1.47
C TYR A 559 25.58 -53.39 0.13
N TRP A 560 25.62 -54.46 -0.68
CA TRP A 560 26.14 -54.39 -2.04
C TRP A 560 25.37 -53.38 -2.89
N LYS A 561 24.04 -53.38 -2.78
CA LYS A 561 23.20 -52.41 -3.49
C LYS A 561 23.53 -50.97 -3.05
N ALA A 562 23.61 -50.72 -1.76
CA ALA A 562 23.99 -49.42 -1.21
C ALA A 562 25.37 -48.96 -1.73
N LEU A 563 26.39 -49.81 -1.62
CA LEU A 563 27.76 -49.50 -2.05
C LEU A 563 27.90 -49.36 -3.57
N SER A 564 27.04 -50.00 -4.37
CA SER A 564 26.98 -49.78 -5.82
C SER A 564 26.47 -48.39 -6.18
N LEU A 565 25.66 -47.77 -5.30
CA LEU A 565 25.09 -46.44 -5.48
C LEU A 565 26.00 -45.37 -4.87
N ASP A 566 26.55 -45.64 -3.68
CA ASP A 566 27.53 -44.79 -3.00
C ASP A 566 28.61 -45.67 -2.32
N PRO A 567 29.80 -45.79 -2.93
CA PRO A 567 30.92 -46.51 -2.34
C PRO A 567 31.46 -45.89 -1.03
N GLY A 568 31.10 -44.64 -0.72
CA GLY A 568 31.56 -43.89 0.44
C GLY A 568 30.92 -44.27 1.78
N ILE A 569 29.87 -45.10 1.77
CA ILE A 569 29.15 -45.48 3.00
C ILE A 569 30.00 -46.46 3.85
N GLU A 570 30.78 -45.92 4.78
CA GLU A 570 31.74 -46.67 5.59
C GLU A 570 31.09 -47.83 6.36
N PHE A 571 30.02 -47.57 7.11
CA PHE A 571 29.40 -48.61 7.94
C PHE A 571 28.81 -49.76 7.11
N ALA A 572 28.38 -49.49 5.87
CA ALA A 572 27.91 -50.52 4.95
C ALA A 572 29.08 -51.41 4.51
N ARG A 573 30.24 -50.81 4.19
CA ARG A 573 31.47 -51.52 3.82
C ARG A 573 32.00 -52.38 4.95
N GLU A 574 32.11 -51.82 6.15
CA GLU A 574 32.55 -52.55 7.35
C GLU A 574 31.60 -53.69 7.71
N SER A 575 30.29 -53.46 7.60
CA SER A 575 29.28 -54.49 7.86
C SER A 575 29.34 -55.59 6.80
N LEU A 576 29.51 -55.23 5.54
CA LEU A 576 29.68 -56.20 4.45
C LEU A 576 30.94 -57.05 4.66
N ALA A 577 32.10 -56.43 4.96
CA ALA A 577 33.36 -57.15 5.20
C ALA A 577 33.26 -58.14 6.37
N ARG A 578 32.59 -57.74 7.47
CA ARG A 578 32.29 -58.64 8.60
C ARG A 578 31.34 -59.78 8.20
N LEU A 579 30.39 -59.52 7.30
CA LEU A 579 29.43 -60.49 6.80
C LEU A 579 29.95 -61.33 5.61
N THR A 580 31.07 -61.01 5.00
CA THR A 580 31.70 -61.85 3.95
C THR A 580 32.93 -62.58 4.47
N GLY A 581 33.47 -62.15 5.62
CA GLY A 581 34.70 -62.71 6.19
C GLY A 581 35.98 -62.15 5.54
N GLU A 582 35.86 -61.06 4.78
CA GLU A 582 36.98 -60.44 4.05
C GLU A 582 37.81 -59.46 4.92
N GLY A 583 37.44 -59.25 6.19
CA GLY A 583 38.17 -58.42 7.16
C GLY A 583 39.25 -59.15 7.97
N GLY A 584 39.72 -60.30 7.49
CA GLY A 584 40.66 -61.19 8.19
C GLY A 584 41.84 -61.64 7.35
N ALA A 585 42.45 -60.75 6.57
CA ALA A 585 43.80 -60.93 6.03
C ALA A 585 44.48 -59.56 5.97
N ALA A 586 45.71 -59.54 6.49
CA ALA A 586 46.54 -58.39 6.84
C ALA A 586 46.73 -57.32 5.76
#